data_AF-X0XVL6-F1
#
_entry.id   AF-X0XVL6-F1
#
_cell.length_a   1.000
_cell.length_b   1.000
_cell.length_c   1.000
_cell.angle_alpha   90.00
_cell.angle_beta   90.00
_cell.angle_gamma   90.00
#
_symmetry.space_group_name_H-M   'P 1'
#
loop_
_entity.id
_entity.type
_entity.pdbx_description
1 polymer ?
#
loop_
_entity_poly.entity_id
_entity_poly.type
_entity_poly.pdbx_seq_one_letter_code
_entity_poly.pdbx_strand_id
1 'polypeptide(L)'
;CILFFLWNNKPQWLVLLIIFSWDEYSLYFMDIMNWLFFIGLFSFTPIGIILMAFGYEKRDDPLNILKKRYAKGEITKEEFEQMKSDLVK
;
A
#
# COMPACT_ATOMS: atom_id res chain seq x y z
N CYS A 1 -19.56 46.55 12.29
CA CYS A 1 -20.70 47.45 12.05
C CYS A 1 -21.34 47.29 10.67
N ILE A 2 -20.58 47.32 9.56
CA ILE A 2 -21.13 47.17 8.19
C ILE A 2 -21.78 45.80 7.94
N LEU A 3 -21.19 44.71 8.46
CA LEU A 3 -21.75 43.35 8.36
C LEU A 3 -23.10 43.18 9.09
N PHE A 4 -23.34 43.94 10.16
CA PHE A 4 -24.60 43.90 10.89
C PHE A 4 -25.71 44.69 10.17
N PHE A 5 -25.35 45.74 9.43
CA PHE A 5 -26.30 46.54 8.65
C PHE A 5 -26.78 45.81 7.39
N LEU A 6 -25.92 45.04 6.74
CA LEU A 6 -26.28 44.20 5.59
C LEU A 6 -27.14 42.99 5.97
N TRP A 7 -27.12 42.58 7.24
CA TRP A 7 -27.94 41.49 7.78
C TRP A 7 -29.42 41.88 7.93
N ASN A 8 -29.71 43.15 8.24
CA ASN A 8 -31.06 43.60 8.58
C ASN A 8 -31.95 43.92 7.37
N ASN A 9 -31.37 44.05 6.17
CA ASN A 9 -32.10 44.45 4.95
C ASN A 9 -32.14 43.35 3.88
N LYS A 10 -31.62 42.14 4.17
CA LYS A 10 -31.74 40.99 3.29
C LYS A 10 -32.84 40.05 3.81
N PRO A 11 -33.70 39.53 2.93
CA PRO A 11 -34.75 38.63 3.35
C PRO A 11 -34.17 37.36 3.98
N GLN A 12 -34.78 36.89 5.06
CA GLN A 12 -34.24 35.80 5.89
C GLN A 12 -33.98 34.50 5.12
N TRP A 13 -34.71 34.27 4.01
CA TRP A 13 -34.48 33.12 3.13
C TRP A 13 -33.13 33.16 2.40
N LEU A 14 -32.56 34.34 2.10
CA LEU A 14 -31.24 34.45 1.48
C LEU A 14 -30.13 34.05 2.46
N VAL A 15 -30.29 34.34 3.74
CA VAL A 15 -29.36 33.92 4.79
C VAL A 15 -29.42 32.40 4.95
N LEU A 16 -30.61 31.82 4.93
CA LEU A 16 -30.80 30.37 4.97
C LEU A 16 -30.18 29.69 3.74
N LEU A 17 -30.32 30.25 2.54
CA LEU A 17 -29.67 29.70 1.33
C LEU A 17 -28.14 29.75 1.40
N ILE A 18 -27.57 30.83 1.95
CA ILE A 18 -26.12 30.92 2.13
C ILE A 18 -25.66 29.94 3.21
N ILE A 19 -26.39 29.76 4.31
CA ILE A 19 -25.98 28.78 5.33
C ILE A 19 -26.09 27.35 4.79
N PHE A 20 -27.20 27.02 4.11
CA PHE A 20 -27.40 25.70 3.49
C PHE A 20 -26.38 25.41 2.38
N SER A 21 -25.99 26.40 1.58
CA SER A 21 -25.02 26.16 0.50
C SER A 21 -23.61 25.89 1.00
N TRP A 22 -23.25 26.26 2.23
CA TRP A 22 -21.91 26.05 2.79
C TRP A 22 -21.79 24.74 3.57
N ASP A 23 -22.91 24.23 4.10
CA ASP A 23 -22.95 23.00 4.90
C ASP A 23 -22.65 21.76 4.05
N GLU A 24 -23.07 21.78 2.79
CA GLU A 24 -22.89 20.68 1.85
C GLU A 24 -21.41 20.48 1.48
N TYR A 25 -20.62 21.55 1.35
CA TYR A 25 -19.19 21.46 1.01
C TYR A 25 -18.31 20.89 2.13
N SER A 26 -18.73 21.04 3.40
CA SER A 26 -17.94 20.63 4.56
C SER A 26 -17.75 19.11 4.63
N LEU A 27 -18.81 18.35 4.36
CA LEU A 27 -18.80 16.89 4.44
C LEU A 27 -17.99 16.26 3.31
N TYR A 28 -18.11 16.78 2.08
CA TYR A 28 -17.33 16.29 0.95
C TYR A 28 -15.84 16.60 1.11
N PHE A 29 -15.49 17.76 1.66
CA PHE A 29 -14.09 18.12 1.86
C PHE A 29 -13.38 17.15 2.81
N MET A 30 -14.02 16.79 3.93
CA MET A 30 -13.42 15.87 4.89
C MET A 30 -13.30 14.45 4.34
N ASP A 31 -14.28 14.00 3.56
CA ASP A 31 -14.22 12.68 2.92
C ASP A 31 -13.13 12.61 1.85
N ILE A 32 -13.02 13.61 0.97
CA ILE A 32 -11.98 13.69 -0.06
C ILE A 32 -10.58 13.69 0.56
N MET A 33 -10.38 14.45 1.64
CA MET A 33 -9.08 14.51 2.33
C MET A 33 -8.70 13.17 2.96
N ASN A 34 -9.68 12.42 3.47
CA ASN A 34 -9.49 11.09 4.04
C ASN A 34 -9.14 10.05 2.96
N TRP A 35 -9.86 10.03 1.83
CA TRP A 35 -9.56 9.14 0.71
C TRP A 35 -8.18 9.38 0.10
N LEU A 36 -7.75 10.64 -0.01
CA LEU A 36 -6.39 10.98 -0.49
C LEU A 36 -5.30 10.43 0.44
N PHE A 37 -5.50 10.49 1.75
CA PHE A 37 -4.57 9.92 2.73
C PHE A 37 -4.46 8.40 2.59
N PHE A 38 -5.58 7.71 2.44
CA PHE A 38 -5.60 6.26 2.25
C PHE A 38 -4.98 5.82 0.92
N ILE A 39 -5.25 6.51 -0.18
CA ILE A 39 -4.63 6.22 -1.49
C ILE A 39 -3.11 6.40 -1.42
N GLY A 40 -2.63 7.46 -0.74
CA GLY A 40 -1.20 7.68 -0.52
C GLY A 40 -0.54 6.57 0.30
N LEU A 41 -1.18 6.12 1.37
CA LEU A 41 -0.66 5.07 2.25
C LEU A 41 -0.69 3.68 1.59
N PHE A 42 -1.80 3.32 0.95
CA PHE A 42 -2.05 1.97 0.43
C PHE A 42 -1.46 1.72 -0.96
N SER A 43 -1.15 2.75 -1.74
CA SER A 43 -0.55 2.56 -3.08
C SER A 43 0.87 2.00 -3.04
N PHE A 44 1.63 2.24 -1.96
CA PHE A 44 3.04 1.84 -1.86
C PHE A 44 3.29 0.56 -1.05
N THR A 45 2.33 0.08 -0.26
CA THR A 45 2.50 -1.13 0.54
C THR A 45 2.60 -2.44 -0.26
N PRO A 46 1.80 -2.70 -1.32
CA PRO A 46 1.87 -4.00 -1.99
C PRO A 46 3.16 -4.15 -2.80
N ILE A 47 3.66 -3.08 -3.42
CA ILE A 47 4.89 -3.12 -4.24
C ILE A 47 6.12 -3.38 -3.36
N GLY A 48 6.20 -2.74 -2.20
CA GLY A 48 7.29 -2.97 -1.24
C GLY A 48 7.32 -4.41 -0.72
N ILE A 49 6.16 -4.97 -0.35
CA ILE A 49 6.05 -6.36 0.14
C ILE A 49 6.40 -7.35 -0.96
N ILE A 50 5.94 -7.12 -2.19
CA ILE A 50 6.25 -7.95 -3.35
C ILE A 50 7.75 -7.91 -3.66
N LEU A 51 8.36 -6.73 -3.72
CA LEU A 51 9.81 -6.58 -3.94
C LEU A 51 10.63 -7.23 -2.82
N MET A 52 10.19 -7.14 -1.57
CA MET A 52 10.87 -7.79 -0.45
C MET A 52 10.72 -9.32 -0.50
N ALA A 53 9.55 -9.83 -0.89
CA ALA A 53 9.31 -11.27 -1.05
C ALA A 53 10.13 -11.88 -2.22
N PHE A 54 10.24 -11.16 -3.35
CA PHE A 54 11.05 -11.60 -4.48
C PHE A 54 12.56 -11.40 -4.24
N GLY A 55 12.97 -10.33 -3.56
CA GLY A 55 14.36 -10.13 -3.14
C GLY A 55 14.83 -11.06 -2.02
N TYR A 56 13.89 -11.80 -1.39
CA TYR A 56 14.16 -12.88 -0.44
C TYR A 56 14.27 -14.25 -1.13
N GLU A 57 14.43 -14.31 -2.45
CA GLU A 57 15.17 -15.42 -3.05
C GLU A 57 16.62 -15.32 -2.54
N LYS A 58 16.81 -15.93 -1.38
CA LYS A 58 18.10 -16.32 -0.81
C LYS A 58 19.01 -16.64 -1.97
N ARG A 59 20.03 -15.78 -2.18
CA ARG A 59 21.21 -16.03 -3.04
C ARG A 59 21.33 -17.53 -3.16
N ASP A 60 20.97 -18.08 -4.32
CA ASP A 60 20.75 -19.51 -4.49
C ASP A 60 22.00 -20.23 -4.00
N ASP A 61 21.92 -20.69 -2.75
CA ASP A 61 22.98 -21.44 -2.14
C ASP A 61 23.10 -22.68 -3.04
N PRO A 62 24.29 -23.04 -3.53
CA PRO A 62 24.44 -24.20 -4.39
C PRO A 62 23.78 -25.46 -3.80
N LEU A 63 23.62 -25.50 -2.47
CA LEU A 63 22.87 -26.52 -1.74
C LEU A 63 21.34 -26.51 -1.98
N ASN A 64 20.71 -25.36 -2.22
CA ASN A 64 19.29 -25.25 -2.60
C ASN A 64 19.05 -25.74 -4.03
N ILE A 65 19.97 -25.45 -4.96
CA ILE A 65 19.90 -25.95 -6.34
C ILE A 65 20.01 -27.49 -6.33
N LEU A 66 20.94 -28.04 -5.54
CA LEU A 66 21.08 -29.49 -5.35
C LEU A 66 19.81 -30.12 -4.78
N LYS A 67 19.20 -29.51 -3.75
CA LYS A 67 17.93 -29.99 -3.18
C LYS A 67 16.78 -29.99 -4.21
N LYS A 68 16.66 -28.95 -5.04
CA LYS A 68 15.65 -28.88 -6.11
C LYS A 68 15.82 -30.02 -7.12
N ARG A 69 17.06 -30.32 -7.53
CA ARG A 69 17.36 -31.41 -8.49
C ARG A 69 17.17 -32.80 -7.89
N TYR A 70 17.52 -32.98 -6.62
CA TYR A 70 17.26 -34.22 -5.88
C TYR A 70 15.76 -34.49 -5.75
N ALA A 71 14.97 -33.46 -5.40
CA ALA A 71 13.51 -33.58 -5.33
C ALA A 71 12.87 -33.88 -6.69
N LYS A 72 13.49 -33.42 -7.78
CA LYS A 72 13.07 -33.72 -9.15
C LYS A 72 13.50 -35.13 -9.61
N GLY A 73 14.35 -35.82 -8.84
CA GLY A 73 14.88 -37.15 -9.16
C GLY A 73 15.94 -37.16 -10.25
N GLU A 74 16.52 -36.00 -10.59
CA GLU A 74 17.55 -35.87 -11.64
C GLU A 74 18.94 -36.33 -11.17
N ILE A 75 19.15 -36.45 -9.85
CA ILE A 75 20.40 -36.87 -9.22
C ILE A 75 20.13 -37.95 -8.18
N THR A 76 21.06 -38.90 -8.04
CA THR A 76 20.95 -39.96 -7.04
C THR A 76 21.36 -39.45 -5.65
N LYS A 77 21.02 -40.22 -4.61
CA LYS A 77 21.40 -39.87 -3.23
C LYS A 77 22.91 -39.79 -3.05
N GLU A 78 23.67 -40.65 -3.73
CA GLU A 78 25.14 -40.68 -3.66
C GLU A 78 25.76 -39.40 -4.22
N GLU A 79 25.29 -38.98 -5.41
CA GLU A 79 25.74 -37.74 -6.07
C GLU A 79 25.40 -36.50 -5.22
N PHE A 80 24.23 -36.48 -4.59
CA PHE A 80 23.82 -35.41 -3.69
C PHE A 80 24.73 -35.32 -2.46
N GLU A 81 25.06 -36.44 -1.83
CA GLU A 81 25.92 -36.45 -0.63
C GLU A 81 27.35 -36.03 -0.95
N GLN A 82 27.90 -36.43 -2.11
CA GLN A 82 29.23 -36.04 -2.54
C GLN A 82 29.31 -34.52 -2.79
N MET A 83 28.41 -33.95 -3.58
CA MET A 83 28.39 -32.52 -3.88
C MET A 83 28.10 -31.67 -2.63
N LYS A 84 27.26 -32.16 -1.72
CA LYS A 84 27.03 -31.50 -0.42
C LYS A 84 28.31 -31.44 0.41
N SER A 85 29.12 -32.50 0.42
CA SER A 85 30.37 -32.53 1.18
C SER A 85 31.44 -31.57 0.63
N ASP A 86 31.47 -31.40 -0.70
CA ASP A 86 32.42 -30.51 -1.37
C ASP A 86 32.06 -29.03 -1.18
N LEU A 87 30.78 -28.69 -1.05
CA LEU A 87 30.32 -27.32 -0.80
C LEU A 87 30.48 -26.85 0.66
N VAL A 88 30.72 -27.78 1.59
CA VAL A 88 30.89 -27.49 3.03
C VAL A 88 32.37 -27.42 3.44
N LYS A 89 33.29 -27.84 2.57
CA LYS A 89 34.74 -27.66 2.72
C LYS A 89 35.15 -26.21 2.48
#